data_AF-A0A4Q3RS40-F1
#
_entry.id   AF-A0A4Q3RS40-F1
#
_cell.length_a   1.000
_cell.length_b   1.000
_cell.length_c   1.000
_cell.angle_alpha   90.00
_cell.angle_beta   90.00
_cell.angle_gamma   90.00
#
_symmetry.space_group_name_H-M   'P 1'
#
loop_
_entity.id
_entity.type
_entity.pdbx_description
1 polymer ?
#
loop_
_entity_poly.entity_id
_entity_poly.type
_entity_poly.pdbx_seq_one_letter_code
_entity_poly.pdbx_strand_id
1 'polypeptide(L)'
;MTSRATIKINFKGGIISPGELYNILVAATRSGIYYVSFGLRQQLLIDLPIELIPGLTGELKKLDVFFELDEDCYPNIISSYAAEEVFINNTWLSEGVYKDILDEFDYKPRLKINISDSNQSFTPLLTGNINWIASPAAQHFWHLFIRFPKTNQVYEWTSMTYTNDIAKVSKEIEEVILENREQFYDNQQANGVSLFTKLSPDKFIQKQSDRPLTLPSFNLPYYEGLNRYNNKYWLGIYRRDEIFSIDFLKQLCLLCLDTRIGQLCSTPWKSIIVKGIEEKDRVLWNGLLEKHSINMRHAANELNFQVEDDCPDGLELKNYLVKGLNSDDTRTFGLCIGIKTRKKSEVFSSILVRRKP
;
A
#
# COMPACT_ATOMS: atom_id res chain seq x y z
N MET A 1 21.38 -17.47 16.47
CA MET A 1 20.49 -16.91 15.43
C MET A 1 21.34 -16.04 14.54
N THR A 2 21.38 -16.29 13.24
CA THR A 2 22.05 -15.39 12.29
C THR A 2 21.33 -14.06 12.33
N SER A 3 22.07 -12.96 12.52
CA SER A 3 21.47 -11.63 12.50
C SER A 3 20.90 -11.38 11.11
N ARG A 4 19.66 -10.90 11.05
CA ARG A 4 18.94 -10.59 9.81
C ARG A 4 18.70 -9.09 9.74
N ALA A 5 18.51 -8.61 8.51
CA ALA A 5 18.07 -7.27 8.20
C ALA A 5 17.00 -7.33 7.10
N THR A 6 16.28 -6.24 6.91
CA THR A 6 15.27 -6.09 5.87
C THR A 6 15.66 -4.96 4.93
N ILE A 7 15.75 -5.29 3.65
CA ILE A 7 15.85 -4.30 2.58
C ILE A 7 14.44 -3.95 2.08
N LYS A 8 14.15 -2.66 2.01
CA LYS A 8 12.87 -2.11 1.58
C LYS A 8 13.01 -1.37 0.26
N ILE A 9 12.16 -1.69 -0.72
CA ILE A 9 12.09 -1.00 -2.01
C ILE A 9 10.65 -0.50 -2.21
N ASN A 10 10.49 0.81 -2.35
CA ASN A 10 9.19 1.43 -2.52
C ASN A 10 8.71 1.35 -3.97
N PHE A 11 7.42 1.01 -4.15
CA PHE A 11 6.75 1.14 -5.45
C PHE A 11 5.71 2.24 -5.34
N LYS A 12 5.99 3.42 -5.91
CA LYS A 12 5.17 4.62 -5.74
C LYS A 12 3.71 4.35 -6.17
N GLY A 13 2.76 4.57 -5.27
CA GLY A 13 1.34 4.28 -5.48
C GLY A 13 0.98 2.78 -5.53
N GLY A 14 1.96 1.91 -5.28
CA GLY A 14 1.87 0.46 -5.45
C GLY A 14 1.92 0.01 -6.90
N ILE A 15 2.31 0.88 -7.85
CA ILE A 15 2.44 0.56 -9.27
C ILE A 15 3.82 -0.02 -9.52
N ILE A 16 3.89 -1.19 -10.15
CA ILE A 16 5.12 -1.94 -10.36
C ILE A 16 5.30 -2.23 -11.84
N SER A 17 6.42 -1.81 -12.41
CA SER A 17 6.86 -2.25 -13.74
C SER A 17 7.33 -3.71 -13.68
N PRO A 18 6.79 -4.63 -14.50
CA PRO A 18 7.24 -6.03 -14.53
C PRO A 18 8.72 -6.15 -14.89
N GLY A 19 9.24 -5.28 -15.77
CA GLY A 19 10.65 -5.28 -16.14
C GLY A 19 11.57 -4.86 -14.99
N GLU A 20 11.18 -3.82 -14.25
CA GLU A 20 11.92 -3.35 -13.07
C GLU A 20 11.93 -4.42 -11.97
N LEU A 21 10.74 -4.94 -11.62
CA LEU A 21 10.62 -6.00 -10.63
C LEU A 21 11.41 -7.24 -11.03
N TYR A 22 11.34 -7.67 -12.30
CA TYR A 22 12.13 -8.79 -12.79
C TYR A 22 13.63 -8.59 -12.56
N ASN A 23 14.16 -7.40 -12.87
CA ASN A 23 15.59 -7.10 -12.67
C ASN A 23 15.98 -7.09 -11.18
N ILE A 24 15.14 -6.51 -10.31
CA ILE A 24 15.32 -6.57 -8.85
C ILE A 24 15.36 -8.03 -8.37
N LEU A 25 14.44 -8.86 -8.86
CA LEU A 25 14.35 -10.28 -8.51
C LEU A 25 15.53 -11.10 -9.03
N VAL A 26 16.07 -10.77 -10.21
CA VAL A 26 17.31 -11.37 -10.73
C VAL A 26 18.50 -11.00 -9.86
N ALA A 27 18.63 -9.74 -9.45
CA ALA A 27 19.65 -9.28 -8.51
C ALA A 27 19.56 -10.04 -7.17
N ALA A 28 18.35 -10.14 -6.61
CA ALA A 28 18.08 -10.91 -5.38
C ALA A 28 18.49 -12.39 -5.53
N THR A 29 18.12 -13.03 -6.66
CA THR A 29 18.50 -14.43 -6.92
C THR A 29 20.02 -14.61 -6.97
N ARG A 30 20.75 -13.68 -7.62
CA ARG A 30 22.22 -13.73 -7.71
C ARG A 30 22.90 -13.58 -6.34
N SER A 31 22.25 -12.89 -5.41
CA SER A 31 22.68 -12.75 -4.03
C SER A 31 22.24 -13.89 -3.12
N GLY A 32 21.68 -14.98 -3.66
CA GLY A 32 21.28 -16.17 -2.89
C GLY A 32 19.92 -16.05 -2.20
N ILE A 33 19.06 -15.12 -2.64
CA ILE A 33 17.73 -14.88 -2.08
C ILE A 33 16.68 -15.50 -3.00
N TYR A 34 15.70 -16.19 -2.41
CA TYR A 34 14.70 -16.95 -3.16
C TYR A 34 13.26 -16.59 -2.82
N TYR A 35 13.05 -15.79 -1.77
CA TYR A 35 11.74 -15.35 -1.32
C TYR A 35 11.77 -13.86 -0.99
N VAL A 36 10.63 -13.22 -1.23
CA VAL A 36 10.37 -11.80 -0.91
C VAL A 36 8.95 -11.67 -0.40
N SER A 37 8.63 -10.56 0.25
CA SER A 37 7.27 -10.23 0.69
C SER A 37 6.89 -8.83 0.23
N PHE A 38 5.61 -8.50 0.33
CA PHE A 38 5.10 -7.14 0.09
C PHE A 38 4.57 -6.56 1.40
N GLY A 39 4.86 -5.29 1.66
CA GLY A 39 4.50 -4.65 2.92
C GLY A 39 3.17 -3.88 2.89
N LEU A 40 2.72 -3.45 4.06
CA LEU A 40 1.46 -2.70 4.25
C LEU A 40 1.41 -1.36 3.51
N ARG A 41 2.57 -0.80 3.13
CA ARG A 41 2.66 0.43 2.33
C ARG A 41 3.04 0.17 0.88
N GLN A 42 2.67 -1.00 0.33
CA GLN A 42 2.88 -1.33 -1.09
C GLN A 42 4.36 -1.40 -1.51
N GLN A 43 5.27 -1.63 -0.58
CA GLN A 43 6.71 -1.83 -0.83
C GLN A 43 7.06 -3.32 -1.04
N LEU A 44 8.17 -3.59 -1.71
CA LEU A 44 8.85 -4.88 -1.65
C LEU A 44 9.72 -4.95 -0.39
N LEU A 45 9.69 -6.09 0.29
CA LEU A 45 10.50 -6.39 1.45
C LEU A 45 11.37 -7.62 1.16
N ILE A 46 12.65 -7.50 1.49
CA ILE A 46 13.64 -8.55 1.29
C ILE A 46 14.35 -8.78 2.61
N ASP A 47 13.91 -9.80 3.34
CA ASP A 47 14.60 -10.25 4.55
C ASP A 47 15.80 -11.13 4.21
N LEU A 48 16.98 -10.75 4.68
CA LEU A 48 18.22 -11.45 4.38
C LEU A 48 19.19 -11.48 5.57
N PRO A 49 20.06 -12.50 5.65
CA PRO A 49 21.21 -12.48 6.55
C PRO A 49 22.15 -11.29 6.25
N ILE A 50 22.78 -10.73 7.28
CA ILE A 50 23.63 -9.54 7.16
C ILE A 50 24.78 -9.74 6.15
N GLU A 51 25.33 -10.96 6.07
CA GLU A 51 26.41 -11.32 5.15
C GLU A 51 26.05 -11.16 3.66
N LEU A 52 24.76 -11.21 3.31
CA LEU A 52 24.30 -11.06 1.92
C LEU A 52 24.01 -9.60 1.52
N ILE A 53 23.97 -8.68 2.50
CA ILE A 53 23.65 -7.26 2.27
C ILE A 53 24.61 -6.61 1.25
N PRO A 54 25.95 -6.73 1.36
CA PRO A 54 26.85 -6.05 0.43
C PRO A 54 26.65 -6.51 -1.02
N GLY A 55 26.34 -7.80 -1.21
CA GLY A 55 26.07 -8.38 -2.53
C GLY A 55 24.80 -7.79 -3.15
N LEU A 56 23.67 -7.83 -2.43
CA LEU A 56 22.40 -7.34 -2.96
C LEU A 56 22.41 -5.84 -3.17
N THR A 57 22.87 -5.07 -2.17
CA THR A 57 22.90 -3.60 -2.26
C THR A 57 23.82 -3.11 -3.38
N GLY A 58 24.89 -3.85 -3.69
CA GLY A 58 25.74 -3.59 -4.85
C GLY A 58 25.01 -3.76 -6.18
N GLU A 59 24.21 -4.81 -6.34
CA GLU A 59 23.40 -5.03 -7.54
C GLU A 59 22.26 -4.00 -7.66
N LEU A 60 21.55 -3.69 -6.56
CA LEU A 60 20.49 -2.68 -6.56
C LEU A 60 21.00 -1.29 -6.97
N LYS A 61 22.20 -0.91 -6.50
CA LYS A 61 22.85 0.35 -6.93
C LYS A 61 23.17 0.37 -8.43
N LYS A 62 23.57 -0.76 -9.02
CA LYS A 62 23.82 -0.86 -10.47
C LYS A 62 22.52 -0.71 -11.29
N LEU A 63 21.39 -1.08 -10.70
CA LEU A 63 20.06 -0.93 -11.29
C LEU A 63 19.45 0.46 -11.05
N ASP A 64 20.15 1.36 -10.34
CA ASP A 64 19.62 2.65 -9.87
C ASP A 64 18.34 2.53 -9.03
N VAL A 65 18.22 1.41 -8.30
CA VAL A 65 17.09 1.15 -7.41
C VAL A 65 17.38 1.74 -6.04
N PHE A 66 16.56 2.69 -5.61
CA PHE A 66 16.59 3.20 -4.25
C PHE A 66 16.06 2.16 -3.26
N PHE A 67 16.72 2.03 -2.11
CA PHE A 67 16.30 1.14 -1.04
C PHE A 67 16.66 1.70 0.34
N GLU A 68 15.96 1.22 1.37
CA GLU A 68 16.29 1.44 2.78
C GLU A 68 16.67 0.10 3.44
N LEU A 69 17.54 0.14 4.45
CA LEU A 69 17.97 -1.03 5.22
C LEU A 69 17.54 -0.83 6.67
N ASP A 70 16.60 -1.63 7.16
CA ASP A 70 16.04 -1.56 8.53
C ASP A 70 15.48 -0.18 8.95
N GLU A 71 15.25 0.71 7.98
CA GLU A 71 14.85 2.09 8.21
C GLU A 71 13.54 2.42 7.49
N ASP A 72 12.80 3.36 8.08
CA ASP A 72 11.55 3.92 7.57
C ASP A 72 11.65 5.45 7.42
N CYS A 73 12.81 5.94 6.96
CA CYS A 73 13.03 7.37 6.76
C CYS A 73 12.23 7.92 5.58
N TYR A 74 12.02 7.11 4.55
CA TYR A 74 11.29 7.49 3.33
C TYR A 74 10.13 6.54 3.06
N PRO A 75 9.02 6.62 3.82
CA PRO A 75 7.87 5.75 3.61
C PRO A 75 7.31 5.90 2.20
N ASN A 76 6.86 4.79 1.60
CA ASN A 76 6.23 4.81 0.30
C ASN A 76 4.97 5.68 0.28
N ILE A 77 4.64 6.25 -0.87
CA ILE A 77 3.32 6.83 -1.16
C ILE A 77 2.40 5.68 -1.53
N ILE A 78 1.28 5.51 -0.82
CA ILE A 78 0.30 4.48 -1.18
C ILE A 78 -0.85 5.08 -1.97
N SER A 79 -1.48 4.26 -2.81
CA SER A 79 -2.68 4.67 -3.51
C SER A 79 -3.74 3.58 -3.63
N SER A 80 -4.96 3.97 -3.99
CA SER A 80 -6.03 3.03 -4.36
C SER A 80 -5.99 2.60 -5.83
N TYR A 81 -4.89 2.87 -6.55
CA TYR A 81 -4.70 2.46 -7.95
C TYR A 81 -4.92 0.97 -8.21
N ALA A 82 -4.48 0.12 -7.27
CA ALA A 82 -4.66 -1.33 -7.36
C ALA A 82 -6.13 -1.75 -7.45
N ALA A 83 -7.05 -0.93 -6.93
CA ALA A 83 -8.49 -1.13 -6.95
C ALA A 83 -9.18 -0.44 -8.14
N GLU A 84 -8.50 0.46 -8.85
CA GLU A 84 -9.06 1.20 -9.97
C GLU A 84 -9.49 0.25 -11.10
N GLU A 85 -10.67 0.51 -11.68
CA GLU A 85 -11.47 -0.35 -12.59
C GLU A 85 -11.92 -1.72 -12.03
N VAL A 86 -11.38 -2.16 -10.90
CA VAL A 86 -11.62 -3.50 -10.34
C VAL A 86 -12.66 -3.48 -9.22
N PHE A 87 -12.49 -2.57 -8.25
CA PHE A 87 -13.39 -2.42 -7.10
C PHE A 87 -13.98 -1.00 -7.00
N ILE A 88 -13.42 -0.04 -7.72
CA ILE A 88 -13.85 1.36 -7.71
C ILE A 88 -14.76 1.60 -8.91
N ASN A 89 -15.98 2.05 -8.65
CA ASN A 89 -16.95 2.44 -9.67
C ASN A 89 -17.41 3.89 -9.43
N ASN A 90 -17.95 4.53 -10.47
CA ASN A 90 -18.52 5.88 -10.38
C ASN A 90 -17.55 6.94 -9.84
N THR A 91 -16.31 6.92 -10.34
CA THR A 91 -15.28 7.91 -10.01
C THR A 91 -14.80 8.64 -11.25
N TRP A 92 -14.24 9.83 -11.06
CA TRP A 92 -13.51 10.57 -12.09
C TRP A 92 -12.01 10.22 -12.11
N LEU A 93 -11.52 9.46 -11.13
CA LEU A 93 -10.15 8.96 -11.14
C LEU A 93 -9.97 7.90 -12.21
N SER A 94 -8.86 8.01 -12.94
CA SER A 94 -8.41 7.03 -13.92
C SER A 94 -6.96 6.69 -13.65
N GLU A 95 -6.48 5.62 -14.29
CA GLU A 95 -5.05 5.29 -14.31
C GLU A 95 -4.15 6.50 -14.62
N GLY A 96 -4.52 7.33 -15.61
CA GLY A 96 -3.75 8.51 -15.99
C GLY A 96 -3.66 9.54 -14.86
N VAL A 97 -4.78 9.83 -14.19
CA VAL A 97 -4.82 10.80 -13.08
C VAL A 97 -3.92 10.37 -11.92
N TYR A 98 -3.93 9.09 -11.55
CA TYR A 98 -3.02 8.59 -10.51
C TYR A 98 -1.56 8.78 -10.91
N LYS A 99 -1.19 8.43 -12.14
CA LYS A 99 0.18 8.54 -12.64
C LYS A 99 0.64 10.00 -12.66
N ASP A 100 -0.18 10.89 -13.21
CA ASP A 100 0.12 12.32 -13.26
C ASP A 100 0.43 12.88 -11.86
N ILE A 101 -0.39 12.57 -10.85
CA ILE A 101 -0.16 13.02 -9.47
C ILE A 101 1.13 12.41 -8.91
N LEU A 102 1.35 11.10 -9.11
CA LEU A 102 2.52 10.40 -8.56
C LEU A 102 3.82 10.91 -9.18
N ASP A 103 3.80 11.30 -10.46
CA ASP A 103 4.95 11.85 -11.18
C ASP A 103 5.35 13.24 -10.68
N GLU A 104 4.41 14.02 -10.13
CA GLU A 104 4.70 15.33 -9.50
C GLU A 104 5.50 15.21 -8.18
N PHE A 105 5.56 14.04 -7.55
CA PHE A 105 6.41 13.81 -6.38
C PHE A 105 7.87 13.61 -6.81
N ASP A 106 8.55 14.73 -7.04
CA ASP A 106 9.98 14.84 -7.38
C ASP A 106 10.92 14.72 -6.15
N TYR A 107 10.35 14.48 -4.97
CA TYR A 107 11.05 14.30 -3.71
C TYR A 107 10.67 12.97 -3.05
N LYS A 108 11.43 12.57 -2.03
CA LYS A 108 11.14 11.39 -1.21
C LYS A 108 10.45 11.86 0.09
N PRO A 109 9.16 11.57 0.29
CA PRO A 109 8.46 11.95 1.51
C PRO A 109 9.11 11.31 2.73
N ARG A 110 9.16 12.05 3.84
CA ARG A 110 9.52 11.57 5.18
C ARG A 110 8.29 11.31 6.05
N LEU A 111 7.13 11.83 5.64
CA LEU A 111 5.83 11.51 6.21
C LEU A 111 5.07 10.56 5.28
N LYS A 112 4.20 9.73 5.87
CA LYS A 112 3.40 8.77 5.12
C LYS A 112 2.32 9.51 4.32
N ILE A 113 2.29 9.30 3.00
CA ILE A 113 1.29 9.90 2.11
C ILE A 113 0.37 8.82 1.55
N ASN A 114 -0.94 9.11 1.53
CA ASN A 114 -1.96 8.27 0.93
C ASN A 114 -2.72 9.07 -0.13
N ILE A 115 -2.97 8.48 -1.31
CA ILE A 115 -3.76 9.09 -2.40
C ILE A 115 -4.86 8.11 -2.79
N SER A 116 -6.10 8.36 -2.38
CA SER A 116 -7.17 7.37 -2.50
C SER A 116 -8.46 7.92 -3.08
N ASP A 117 -9.19 7.04 -3.75
CA ASP A 117 -10.57 7.29 -4.15
C ASP A 117 -11.51 7.27 -2.93
N SER A 118 -12.58 8.05 -2.96
CA SER A 118 -13.60 8.09 -1.90
C SER A 118 -14.62 6.96 -1.97
N ASN A 119 -14.82 6.31 -3.13
CA ASN A 119 -15.80 5.26 -3.36
C ASN A 119 -15.25 3.85 -3.11
N GLN A 120 -14.27 3.71 -2.21
CA GLN A 120 -13.64 2.42 -1.91
C GLN A 120 -13.14 2.34 -0.47
N SER A 121 -12.97 1.12 0.02
CA SER A 121 -12.32 0.84 1.31
C SER A 121 -11.31 -0.30 1.24
N PHE A 122 -10.91 -0.69 0.02
CA PHE A 122 -9.84 -1.65 -0.22
C PHE A 122 -8.50 -1.10 0.24
N THR A 123 -8.11 0.09 -0.21
CA THR A 123 -6.95 0.81 0.32
C THR A 123 -7.39 1.63 1.54
N PRO A 124 -6.83 1.36 2.73
CA PRO A 124 -7.16 2.12 3.93
C PRO A 124 -6.90 3.63 3.77
N LEU A 125 -7.95 4.45 3.94
CA LEU A 125 -7.91 5.88 3.61
C LEU A 125 -7.00 6.70 4.53
N LEU A 126 -7.03 6.42 5.84
CA LEU A 126 -6.40 7.25 6.87
C LEU A 126 -5.20 6.58 7.54
N THR A 127 -4.41 5.80 6.77
CA THR A 127 -3.21 5.11 7.29
C THR A 127 -1.92 5.91 7.18
N GLY A 128 -1.92 7.02 6.43
CA GLY A 128 -0.81 7.95 6.32
C GLY A 128 -0.94 9.13 7.28
N ASN A 129 0.06 10.01 7.22
CA ASN A 129 0.06 11.31 7.89
C ASN A 129 -0.63 12.37 7.05
N ILE A 130 -0.44 12.32 5.73
CA ILE A 130 -1.07 13.19 4.75
C ILE A 130 -1.94 12.30 3.87
N ASN A 131 -3.26 12.44 3.97
CA ASN A 131 -4.21 11.55 3.30
C ASN A 131 -5.10 12.36 2.36
N TRP A 132 -4.91 12.16 1.07
CA TRP A 132 -5.71 12.76 0.00
C TRP A 132 -6.82 11.81 -0.40
N ILE A 133 -8.05 12.35 -0.41
CA ILE A 133 -9.24 11.60 -0.78
C ILE A 133 -10.00 12.34 -1.87
N ALA A 134 -10.18 11.72 -3.03
CA ALA A 134 -10.81 12.37 -4.19
C ALA A 134 -12.25 12.79 -3.87
N SER A 135 -12.60 14.03 -4.22
CA SER A 135 -13.95 14.54 -3.99
C SER A 135 -14.94 13.86 -4.91
N PRO A 136 -16.04 13.28 -4.38
CA PRO A 136 -17.11 12.74 -5.23
C PRO A 136 -17.96 13.87 -5.85
N ALA A 137 -17.88 15.10 -5.31
CA ALA A 137 -18.71 16.23 -5.72
C ALA A 137 -18.01 17.23 -6.65
N ALA A 138 -16.67 17.27 -6.63
CA ALA A 138 -15.88 18.20 -7.43
C ALA A 138 -14.75 17.45 -8.16
N GLN A 139 -14.88 17.29 -9.47
CA GLN A 139 -13.84 16.66 -10.30
C GLN A 139 -12.51 17.40 -10.16
N HIS A 140 -11.40 16.65 -10.14
CA HIS A 140 -10.04 17.17 -9.98
C HIS A 140 -9.75 17.86 -8.63
N PHE A 141 -10.66 17.79 -7.66
CA PHE A 141 -10.45 18.29 -6.31
C PHE A 141 -10.37 17.17 -5.28
N TRP A 142 -9.54 17.37 -4.27
CA TRP A 142 -9.24 16.38 -3.25
C TRP A 142 -9.43 16.96 -1.86
N HIS A 143 -10.09 16.20 -0.99
CA HIS A 143 -10.11 16.47 0.44
C HIS A 143 -8.77 16.07 1.07
N LEU A 144 -8.36 16.80 2.10
CA LEU A 144 -7.13 16.55 2.83
C LEU A 144 -7.43 16.18 4.28
N PHE A 145 -6.90 15.04 4.71
CA PHE A 145 -6.91 14.61 6.11
C PHE A 145 -5.49 14.49 6.63
N ILE A 146 -5.21 15.21 7.72
CA ILE A 146 -3.93 15.13 8.44
C ILE A 146 -4.10 14.22 9.64
N ARG A 147 -3.29 13.17 9.71
CA ARG A 147 -3.09 12.39 10.94
C ARG A 147 -1.71 12.70 11.51
N PHE A 148 -1.68 13.41 12.63
CA PHE A 148 -0.42 13.88 13.21
C PHE A 148 0.50 12.70 13.57
N PRO A 149 1.79 12.73 13.18
CA PRO A 149 2.73 11.61 13.37
C PRO A 149 2.77 11.08 14.80
N LYS A 150 2.75 9.74 14.94
CA LYS A 150 2.74 9.02 16.23
C LYS A 150 1.52 9.29 17.12
N THR A 151 0.46 9.86 16.56
CA THR A 151 -0.81 10.08 17.26
C THR A 151 -1.98 9.45 16.47
N ASN A 152 -3.15 9.40 17.11
CA ASN A 152 -4.41 9.07 16.44
C ASN A 152 -5.27 10.32 16.17
N GLN A 153 -4.70 11.52 16.31
CA GLN A 153 -5.42 12.77 16.05
C GLN A 153 -5.55 12.98 14.55
N VAL A 154 -6.78 13.00 14.05
CA VAL A 154 -7.11 13.23 12.64
C VAL A 154 -7.83 14.57 12.51
N TYR A 155 -7.44 15.34 11.51
CA TYR A 155 -8.04 16.62 11.17
C TYR A 155 -8.37 16.67 9.68
N GLU A 156 -9.61 17.00 9.33
CA GLU A 156 -10.01 17.29 7.95
C GLU A 156 -9.82 18.78 7.66
N TRP A 157 -9.15 19.09 6.55
CA TRP A 157 -9.07 20.46 6.07
C TRP A 157 -10.37 20.91 5.42
N THR A 158 -10.79 22.14 5.71
CA THR A 158 -12.04 22.72 5.21
C THR A 158 -12.00 23.08 3.72
N SER A 159 -10.80 23.20 3.15
CA SER A 159 -10.59 23.43 1.72
C SER A 159 -10.23 22.12 1.01
N MET A 160 -10.71 21.97 -0.22
CA MET A 160 -10.23 20.97 -1.17
C MET A 160 -9.12 21.57 -2.04
N THR A 161 -8.17 20.71 -2.45
CA THR A 161 -7.01 21.08 -3.28
C THR A 161 -7.17 20.54 -4.69
N TYR A 162 -6.78 21.33 -5.68
CA TYR A 162 -6.71 20.88 -7.07
C TYR A 162 -5.63 19.82 -7.28
N THR A 163 -5.89 18.88 -8.19
CA THR A 163 -5.09 17.67 -8.36
C THR A 163 -3.59 17.92 -8.62
N ASN A 164 -3.24 18.97 -9.37
CA ASN A 164 -1.85 19.31 -9.73
C ASN A 164 -1.07 20.08 -8.64
N ASP A 165 -1.69 20.28 -7.48
CA ASP A 165 -1.05 20.90 -6.32
C ASP A 165 -0.83 19.89 -5.18
N ILE A 166 -1.28 18.63 -5.32
CA ILE A 166 -1.16 17.60 -4.29
C ILE A 166 0.28 17.42 -3.83
N ALA A 167 1.23 17.26 -4.76
CA ALA A 167 2.62 16.99 -4.42
C ALA A 167 3.26 18.17 -3.68
N LYS A 168 2.99 19.39 -4.13
CA LYS A 168 3.50 20.65 -3.55
C LYS A 168 2.91 20.90 -2.16
N VAL A 169 1.59 20.77 -2.01
CA VAL A 169 0.92 20.96 -0.72
C VAL A 169 1.40 19.90 0.28
N SER A 170 1.57 18.65 -0.16
CA SER A 170 2.12 17.60 0.70
C SER A 170 3.53 17.93 1.19
N LYS A 171 4.37 18.50 0.32
CA LYS A 171 5.74 18.90 0.66
C LYS A 171 5.76 20.01 1.70
N GLU A 172 4.97 21.06 1.48
CA GLU A 172 4.89 22.20 2.41
C GLU A 172 4.36 21.76 3.79
N ILE A 173 3.34 20.89 3.82
CA ILE A 173 2.83 20.32 5.07
C ILE A 173 3.90 19.50 5.79
N GLU A 174 4.62 18.65 5.07
CA GLU A 174 5.71 17.87 5.64
C GLU A 174 6.79 18.78 6.24
N GLU A 175 7.24 19.80 5.50
CA GLU A 175 8.24 20.76 5.97
C GLU A 175 7.76 21.46 7.24
N VAL A 176 6.54 21.99 7.27
CA VAL A 176 5.99 22.67 8.45
C VAL A 176 5.90 21.72 9.66
N ILE A 177 5.41 20.48 9.48
CA ILE A 177 5.33 19.50 10.58
C ILE A 177 6.72 19.17 11.13
N LEU A 178 7.71 18.99 10.25
CA LEU A 178 9.05 18.57 10.63
C LEU A 178 9.93 19.72 11.14
N GLU A 179 9.64 20.97 10.80
CA GLU A 179 10.28 22.16 11.39
C GLU A 179 9.67 22.53 12.75
N ASN A 180 8.39 22.19 12.98
CA ASN A 180 7.65 22.51 14.20
C ASN A 180 7.31 21.23 14.99
N ARG A 181 8.29 20.33 15.18
CA ARG A 181 8.08 18.99 15.76
C ARG A 181 7.41 19.02 17.13
N GLU A 182 7.77 19.95 17.99
CA GLU A 182 7.17 20.08 19.33
C GLU A 182 5.65 20.31 19.28
N GLN A 183 5.17 20.97 18.23
CA GLN A 183 3.75 21.27 18.05
C GLN A 183 2.99 20.13 17.36
N PHE A 184 3.61 19.47 16.37
CA PHE A 184 2.88 18.58 15.45
C PHE A 184 3.33 17.12 15.46
N TYR A 185 4.42 16.76 16.13
CA TYR A 185 5.00 15.41 16.08
C TYR A 185 4.95 14.73 17.45
N ASP A 186 4.31 13.57 17.56
CA ASP A 186 4.09 12.84 18.84
C ASP A 186 3.39 13.70 19.92
N ASN A 187 2.58 14.68 19.49
CA ASN A 187 1.86 15.60 20.37
C ASN A 187 0.33 15.38 20.28
N GLN A 188 -0.28 14.89 21.36
CA GLN A 188 -1.72 14.61 21.44
C GLN A 188 -2.61 15.86 21.39
N GLN A 189 -2.03 17.05 21.56
CA GLN A 189 -2.72 18.34 21.49
C GLN A 189 -2.50 19.04 20.14
N ALA A 190 -1.85 18.39 19.17
CA ALA A 190 -1.63 18.94 17.84
C ALA A 190 -2.97 19.35 17.20
N ASN A 191 -3.01 20.54 16.61
CA ASN A 191 -4.22 21.15 16.10
C ASN A 191 -4.07 21.50 14.61
N GLY A 192 -4.99 21.02 13.77
CA GLY A 192 -4.97 21.26 12.33
C GLY A 192 -5.09 22.73 11.95
N VAL A 193 -5.93 23.52 12.61
CA VAL A 193 -6.07 24.97 12.35
C VAL A 193 -4.71 25.67 12.46
N SER A 194 -3.96 25.36 13.53
CA SER A 194 -2.62 25.95 13.73
C SER A 194 -1.57 25.50 12.69
N LEU A 195 -1.70 24.27 12.17
CA LEU A 195 -0.89 23.79 11.06
C LEU A 195 -1.21 24.58 9.78
N PHE A 196 -2.49 24.73 9.43
CA PHE A 196 -2.93 25.39 8.21
C PHE A 196 -2.65 26.89 8.20
N THR A 197 -2.63 27.57 9.36
CA THR A 197 -2.19 28.99 9.45
C THR A 197 -0.72 29.17 9.08
N LYS A 198 0.11 28.13 9.19
CA LYS A 198 1.53 28.16 8.81
C LYS A 198 1.76 27.83 7.32
N LEU A 199 0.72 27.38 6.60
CA LEU A 199 0.80 27.18 5.16
C LEU A 199 0.56 28.50 4.42
N SER A 200 0.98 28.54 3.16
CA SER A 200 0.77 29.63 2.21
C SER A 200 -0.37 29.29 1.24
N PRO A 201 -1.65 29.35 1.65
CA PRO A 201 -2.78 28.83 0.85
C PRO A 201 -2.92 29.52 -0.50
N ASP A 202 -2.52 30.79 -0.61
CA ASP A 202 -2.60 31.59 -1.84
C ASP A 202 -1.73 31.06 -2.99
N LYS A 203 -0.81 30.13 -2.70
CA LYS A 203 0.03 29.47 -3.72
C LYS A 203 -0.70 28.33 -4.45
N PHE A 204 -1.86 27.90 -3.96
CA PHE A 204 -2.53 26.69 -4.42
C PHE A 204 -3.95 26.95 -4.90
N ILE A 205 -4.40 26.17 -5.87
CA ILE A 205 -5.78 26.22 -6.32
C ILE A 205 -6.65 25.46 -5.33
N GLN A 206 -7.51 26.20 -4.62
CA GLN A 206 -8.38 25.67 -3.58
C GLN A 206 -9.84 25.94 -3.86
N LYS A 207 -10.69 25.07 -3.33
CA LYS A 207 -12.14 25.23 -3.31
C LYS A 207 -12.67 24.94 -1.92
N GLN A 208 -13.46 25.84 -1.35
CA GLN A 208 -14.10 25.60 -0.05
C GLN A 208 -15.00 24.36 -0.12
N SER A 209 -14.95 23.54 0.92
CA SER A 209 -15.82 22.38 1.06
C SER A 209 -17.10 22.81 1.79
N ASP A 210 -18.25 22.65 1.15
CA ASP A 210 -19.54 23.02 1.76
C ASP A 210 -19.90 22.12 2.96
N ARG A 211 -19.33 20.91 3.00
CA ARG A 211 -19.59 19.91 4.05
C ARG A 211 -18.38 18.98 4.27
N PRO A 212 -18.18 18.44 5.48
CA PRO A 212 -17.20 17.37 5.72
C PRO A 212 -17.42 16.16 4.81
N LEU A 213 -16.34 15.52 4.37
CA LEU A 213 -16.42 14.31 3.56
C LEU A 213 -16.93 13.15 4.41
N THR A 214 -17.99 12.49 3.94
CA THR A 214 -18.44 11.22 4.52
C THR A 214 -17.58 10.09 3.97
N LEU A 215 -16.78 9.47 4.84
CA LEU A 215 -15.96 8.32 4.46
C LEU A 215 -16.82 7.06 4.30
N PRO A 216 -16.51 6.18 3.34
CA PRO A 216 -17.23 4.92 3.17
C PRO A 216 -17.04 4.03 4.41
N SER A 217 -18.09 3.27 4.74
CA SER A 217 -17.97 2.19 5.72
C SER A 217 -16.96 1.15 5.22
N PHE A 218 -16.17 0.60 6.13
CA PHE A 218 -15.19 -0.41 5.76
C PHE A 218 -15.88 -1.68 5.22
N ASN A 219 -15.50 -2.08 4.02
CA ASN A 219 -15.90 -3.31 3.38
C ASN A 219 -14.77 -3.79 2.48
N LEU A 220 -14.11 -4.88 2.87
CA LEU A 220 -13.04 -5.47 2.08
C LEU A 220 -13.64 -6.32 0.95
N PRO A 221 -13.48 -5.94 -0.34
CA PRO A 221 -13.88 -6.81 -1.43
C PRO A 221 -13.05 -8.09 -1.39
N TYR A 222 -13.59 -9.20 -1.89
CA TYR A 222 -12.80 -10.41 -2.09
C TYR A 222 -11.79 -10.16 -3.22
N TYR A 223 -10.51 -10.03 -2.88
CA TYR A 223 -9.46 -9.56 -3.79
C TYR A 223 -8.52 -10.67 -4.29
N GLU A 224 -8.96 -11.92 -4.26
CA GLU A 224 -8.17 -13.07 -4.69
C GLU A 224 -8.80 -13.77 -5.90
N GLY A 225 -7.95 -14.40 -6.71
CA GLY A 225 -8.36 -15.23 -7.84
C GLY A 225 -8.38 -14.48 -9.17
N LEU A 226 -8.66 -15.24 -10.23
CA LEU A 226 -8.79 -14.75 -11.59
C LEU A 226 -10.26 -14.41 -11.87
N ASN A 227 -10.57 -13.12 -11.83
CA ASN A 227 -11.93 -12.60 -11.85
C ASN A 227 -12.16 -11.75 -13.10
N ARG A 228 -13.35 -11.87 -13.69
CA ARG A 228 -13.73 -11.09 -14.87
C ARG A 228 -14.21 -9.70 -14.45
N TYR A 229 -13.80 -8.68 -15.19
CA TYR A 229 -14.32 -7.32 -15.12
C TYR A 229 -14.41 -6.76 -16.54
N ASN A 230 -15.55 -6.15 -16.91
CA ASN A 230 -15.82 -5.77 -18.29
C ASN A 230 -15.56 -6.95 -19.27
N ASN A 231 -14.66 -6.76 -20.23
CA ASN A 231 -14.21 -7.77 -21.20
C ASN A 231 -12.79 -8.31 -20.91
N LYS A 232 -12.27 -8.08 -19.71
CA LYS A 232 -10.93 -8.49 -19.28
C LYS A 232 -10.99 -9.24 -17.95
N TYR A 233 -9.84 -9.68 -17.47
CA TYR A 233 -9.67 -10.31 -16.18
C TYR A 233 -8.64 -9.55 -15.34
N TRP A 234 -8.84 -9.58 -14.03
CA TRP A 234 -7.81 -9.25 -13.08
C TRP A 234 -7.49 -10.49 -12.24
N LEU A 235 -6.26 -10.59 -11.78
CA LEU A 235 -5.74 -11.67 -10.98
C LEU A 235 -5.22 -11.11 -9.66
N GLY A 236 -5.84 -11.50 -8.55
CA GLY A 236 -5.33 -11.21 -7.21
C GLY A 236 -4.66 -12.43 -6.60
N ILE A 237 -3.46 -12.25 -6.05
CA ILE A 237 -2.70 -13.34 -5.41
C ILE A 237 -2.33 -12.93 -3.99
N TYR A 238 -2.90 -13.65 -3.03
CA TYR A 238 -2.56 -13.57 -1.62
C TYR A 238 -1.88 -14.88 -1.17
N ARG A 239 -0.98 -14.75 -0.19
CA ARG A 239 -0.20 -15.87 0.36
C ARG A 239 -0.37 -15.85 1.87
N ARG A 240 -0.78 -16.97 2.46
CA ARG A 240 -1.02 -17.08 3.91
C ARG A 240 0.23 -16.80 4.73
N ASP A 241 1.38 -17.22 4.22
CA ASP A 241 2.71 -17.01 4.81
C ASP A 241 3.32 -15.64 4.45
N GLU A 242 2.61 -14.81 3.68
CA GLU A 242 3.01 -13.45 3.26
C GLU A 242 4.30 -13.41 2.41
N ILE A 243 4.81 -14.57 1.99
CA ILE A 243 6.03 -14.72 1.19
C ILE A 243 5.71 -15.22 -0.22
N PHE A 244 6.49 -14.72 -1.18
CA PHE A 244 6.41 -15.05 -2.59
C PHE A 244 7.74 -15.62 -3.06
N SER A 245 7.70 -16.76 -3.76
CA SER A 245 8.87 -17.30 -4.45
C SER A 245 9.32 -16.32 -5.53
N ILE A 246 10.62 -16.03 -5.56
CA ILE A 246 11.23 -15.20 -6.60
C ILE A 246 11.10 -15.86 -7.97
N ASP A 247 11.16 -17.19 -8.06
CA ASP A 247 10.98 -17.89 -9.34
C ASP A 247 9.57 -17.68 -9.91
N PHE A 248 8.55 -17.76 -9.04
CA PHE A 248 7.17 -17.45 -9.40
C PHE A 248 7.03 -16.01 -9.89
N LEU A 249 7.51 -15.03 -9.11
CA LEU A 249 7.38 -13.62 -9.47
C LEU A 249 8.13 -13.27 -10.76
N LYS A 250 9.31 -13.87 -11.02
CA LYS A 250 10.03 -13.68 -12.29
C LYS A 250 9.21 -14.19 -13.48
N GLN A 251 8.62 -15.38 -13.38
CA GLN A 251 7.77 -15.92 -14.45
C GLN A 251 6.48 -15.13 -14.62
N LEU A 252 5.90 -14.62 -13.53
CA LEU A 252 4.78 -13.69 -13.57
C LEU A 252 5.16 -12.40 -14.32
N CYS A 253 6.33 -11.83 -14.03
CA CYS A 253 6.81 -10.64 -14.73
C CYS A 253 7.02 -10.88 -16.23
N LEU A 254 7.61 -12.03 -16.60
CA LEU A 254 7.78 -12.41 -17.99
C LEU A 254 6.42 -12.59 -18.69
N LEU A 255 5.46 -13.25 -18.03
CA LEU A 255 4.11 -13.41 -18.58
C LEU A 255 3.42 -12.06 -18.77
N CYS A 256 3.55 -11.13 -17.82
CA CYS A 256 3.06 -9.75 -18.00
C CYS A 256 3.64 -9.13 -19.28
N LEU A 257 4.95 -9.21 -19.49
CA LEU A 257 5.62 -8.65 -20.67
C LEU A 257 5.14 -9.32 -21.97
N ASP A 258 5.04 -10.64 -21.98
CA ASP A 258 4.59 -11.43 -23.13
C ASP A 258 3.13 -11.11 -23.52
N THR A 259 2.27 -10.88 -22.53
CA THR A 259 0.86 -10.52 -22.73
C THR A 259 0.63 -8.99 -22.76
N ARG A 260 1.69 -8.19 -22.87
CA ARG A 260 1.65 -6.71 -22.96
C ARG A 260 0.96 -6.01 -21.78
N ILE A 261 1.01 -6.60 -20.60
CA ILE A 261 0.59 -5.98 -19.35
C ILE A 261 1.79 -5.19 -18.81
N GLY A 262 1.73 -3.86 -18.95
CA GLY A 262 2.84 -2.97 -18.58
C GLY A 262 3.04 -2.77 -17.08
N GLN A 263 2.11 -3.23 -16.23
CA GLN A 263 2.16 -3.00 -14.79
C GLN A 263 1.38 -4.06 -14.00
N LEU A 264 1.89 -4.36 -12.82
CA LEU A 264 1.16 -5.03 -11.75
C LEU A 264 1.13 -4.12 -10.52
N CYS A 265 0.34 -4.48 -9.52
CA CYS A 265 0.19 -3.70 -8.31
C CYS A 265 0.50 -4.52 -7.07
N SER A 266 1.21 -3.94 -6.10
CA SER A 266 1.16 -4.41 -4.71
C SER A 266 0.01 -3.73 -3.97
N THR A 267 -0.50 -4.39 -2.92
CA THR A 267 -1.64 -3.89 -2.15
C THR A 267 -1.24 -3.67 -0.68
N PRO A 268 -2.00 -2.86 0.06
CA PRO A 268 -1.85 -2.75 1.53
C PRO A 268 -2.22 -4.02 2.31
N TRP A 269 -2.55 -5.12 1.62
CA TRP A 269 -2.90 -6.42 2.20
C TRP A 269 -1.83 -7.48 1.95
N LYS A 270 -0.59 -7.05 1.67
CA LYS A 270 0.57 -7.91 1.40
C LYS A 270 0.31 -8.91 0.25
N SER A 271 -0.44 -8.45 -0.75
CA SER A 271 -0.83 -9.20 -1.93
C SER A 271 -0.46 -8.45 -3.21
N ILE A 272 -0.56 -9.14 -4.34
CA ILE A 272 -0.38 -8.53 -5.67
C ILE A 272 -1.64 -8.65 -6.52
N ILE A 273 -1.85 -7.68 -7.40
CA ILE A 273 -2.94 -7.64 -8.39
C ILE A 273 -2.35 -7.39 -9.78
N VAL A 274 -2.74 -8.21 -10.76
CA VAL A 274 -2.49 -7.98 -12.18
C VAL A 274 -3.82 -7.66 -12.86
N LYS A 275 -3.94 -6.49 -13.48
CA LYS A 275 -5.16 -6.05 -14.20
C LYS A 275 -5.00 -6.24 -15.70
N GLY A 276 -6.10 -6.24 -16.43
CA GLY A 276 -6.09 -6.15 -17.88
C GLY A 276 -5.74 -7.43 -18.64
N ILE A 277 -5.84 -8.60 -18.01
CA ILE A 277 -5.62 -9.89 -18.65
C ILE A 277 -6.71 -10.14 -19.71
N GLU A 278 -6.31 -10.38 -20.96
CA GLU A 278 -7.25 -10.68 -22.04
C GLU A 278 -7.77 -12.13 -21.95
N GLU A 279 -9.00 -12.38 -22.43
CA GLU A 279 -9.60 -13.73 -22.45
C GLU A 279 -8.70 -14.74 -23.18
N LYS A 280 -8.05 -14.33 -24.28
CA LYS A 280 -7.17 -15.20 -25.06
C LYS A 280 -5.95 -15.69 -24.26
N ASP A 281 -5.48 -14.91 -23.30
CA ASP A 281 -4.27 -15.18 -22.51
C ASP A 281 -4.61 -15.91 -21.20
N ARG A 282 -5.90 -16.01 -20.84
CA ARG A 282 -6.39 -16.61 -19.59
C ARG A 282 -5.81 -18.00 -19.31
N VAL A 283 -5.61 -18.82 -20.35
CA VAL A 283 -5.04 -20.16 -20.21
C VAL A 283 -3.59 -20.13 -19.75
N LEU A 284 -2.79 -19.15 -20.19
CA LEU A 284 -1.40 -18.97 -19.79
C LEU A 284 -1.30 -18.60 -18.31
N TRP A 285 -2.19 -17.72 -17.86
CA TRP A 285 -2.27 -17.31 -16.45
C TRP A 285 -2.63 -18.48 -15.54
N ASN A 286 -3.62 -19.30 -15.90
CA ASN A 286 -3.93 -20.53 -15.15
C ASN A 286 -2.75 -21.51 -15.14
N GLY A 287 -2.09 -21.73 -16.29
CA GLY A 287 -0.92 -22.60 -16.36
C GLY A 287 0.25 -22.15 -15.47
N LEU A 288 0.48 -20.83 -15.36
CA LEU A 288 1.48 -20.28 -14.43
C LEU A 288 1.11 -20.58 -12.97
N LEU A 289 -0.16 -20.36 -12.60
CA LEU A 289 -0.64 -20.60 -11.23
C LEU A 289 -0.58 -22.09 -10.86
N GLU A 290 -0.94 -22.98 -11.80
CA GLU A 290 -0.83 -24.43 -11.65
C GLU A 290 0.62 -24.87 -11.46
N LYS A 291 1.53 -24.39 -12.31
CA LYS A 291 2.97 -24.69 -12.25
C LYS A 291 3.58 -24.38 -10.88
N HIS A 292 3.14 -23.28 -10.25
CA HIS A 292 3.66 -22.83 -8.96
C HIS A 292 2.75 -23.21 -7.78
N SER A 293 1.71 -24.02 -8.02
CA SER A 293 0.76 -24.46 -6.99
C SER A 293 0.17 -23.30 -6.17
N ILE A 294 -0.21 -22.22 -6.85
CA ILE A 294 -0.79 -21.03 -6.21
C ILE A 294 -2.26 -21.30 -5.90
N ASN A 295 -2.59 -21.48 -4.62
CA ASN A 295 -3.97 -21.52 -4.16
C ASN A 295 -4.60 -20.11 -4.19
N MET A 296 -5.83 -20.02 -4.68
CA MET A 296 -6.56 -18.76 -4.85
C MET A 296 -8.03 -18.85 -4.36
N ARG A 297 -8.30 -19.72 -3.39
CA ARG A 297 -9.63 -19.88 -2.76
C ARG A 297 -9.53 -19.87 -1.24
N HIS A 298 -8.76 -18.94 -0.69
CA HIS A 298 -8.73 -18.72 0.76
C HIS A 298 -10.09 -18.22 1.25
N ALA A 299 -10.45 -18.55 2.49
CA ALA A 299 -11.68 -18.04 3.06
C ALA A 299 -11.57 -16.51 3.24
N ALA A 300 -12.67 -15.78 3.07
CA ALA A 300 -12.68 -14.31 3.12
C ALA A 300 -12.18 -13.76 4.48
N ASN A 301 -12.36 -14.53 5.56
CA ASN A 301 -11.84 -14.20 6.88
C ASN A 301 -10.31 -14.35 7.00
N GLU A 302 -9.62 -14.99 6.06
CA GLU A 302 -8.15 -15.02 6.05
C GLU A 302 -7.57 -13.71 5.50
N LEU A 303 -8.35 -13.01 4.67
CA LEU A 303 -7.94 -11.83 3.91
C LEU A 303 -8.08 -10.52 4.69
N ASN A 304 -8.95 -10.49 5.72
CA ASN A 304 -9.29 -9.26 6.43
C ASN A 304 -8.38 -8.95 7.63
N PHE A 305 -7.13 -9.43 7.59
CA PHE A 305 -6.13 -9.20 8.63
C PHE A 305 -5.08 -8.17 8.20
N GLN A 306 -4.73 -7.29 9.13
CA GLN A 306 -3.62 -6.35 9.02
C GLN A 306 -2.56 -6.73 10.06
N VAL A 307 -1.43 -7.26 9.59
CA VAL A 307 -0.30 -7.67 10.44
C VAL A 307 0.88 -6.77 10.12
N GLU A 308 1.59 -6.31 11.15
CA GLU A 308 2.82 -5.54 10.98
C GLU A 308 3.80 -6.19 9.99
N ASP A 309 4.56 -5.37 9.26
CA ASP A 309 5.63 -5.86 8.39
C ASP A 309 6.71 -6.57 9.22
N ASP A 310 7.26 -7.66 8.64
CA ASP A 310 8.31 -8.50 9.22
C ASP A 310 8.01 -8.96 10.65
N CYS A 311 6.78 -9.42 10.89
CA CYS A 311 6.28 -9.82 12.21
C CYS A 311 5.88 -11.31 12.26
N PRO A 312 6.84 -12.24 12.44
CA PRO A 312 6.56 -13.67 12.56
C PRO A 312 5.56 -14.00 13.68
N ASP A 313 5.74 -13.40 14.86
CA ASP A 313 4.83 -13.59 16.01
C ASP A 313 3.40 -13.12 15.69
N GLY A 314 3.27 -12.01 14.95
CA GLY A 314 1.97 -11.48 14.53
C GLY A 314 1.29 -12.39 13.50
N LEU A 315 2.07 -12.97 12.60
CA LEU A 315 1.58 -13.93 11.60
C LEU A 315 1.16 -15.27 12.25
N GLU A 316 1.93 -15.75 13.23
CA GLU A 316 1.55 -16.91 14.04
C GLU A 316 0.22 -16.67 14.76
N LEU A 317 0.06 -15.50 15.39
CA LEU A 317 -1.18 -15.11 16.05
C LEU A 317 -2.36 -14.99 15.07
N LYS A 318 -2.14 -14.44 13.87
CA LYS A 318 -3.15 -14.42 12.80
C LYS A 318 -3.62 -15.84 12.47
N ASN A 319 -2.69 -16.77 12.23
CA ASN A 319 -3.01 -18.15 11.89
C ASN A 319 -3.79 -18.85 13.01
N TYR A 320 -3.42 -18.60 14.27
CA TYR A 320 -4.15 -19.08 15.43
C TYR A 320 -5.60 -18.56 15.46
N LEU A 321 -5.79 -17.24 15.26
CA LEU A 321 -7.12 -16.62 15.26
C LEU A 321 -7.98 -17.12 14.10
N VAL A 322 -7.43 -17.19 12.89
CA VAL A 322 -8.11 -17.73 11.70
C VAL A 322 -8.60 -19.15 11.96
N LYS A 323 -7.78 -20.01 12.57
CA LYS A 323 -8.18 -21.39 12.91
C LYS A 323 -9.37 -21.41 13.88
N GLY A 324 -9.37 -20.55 14.89
CA GLY A 324 -10.49 -20.41 15.82
C GLY A 324 -11.77 -19.94 15.12
N LEU A 325 -11.68 -18.85 14.36
CA LEU A 325 -12.81 -18.28 13.60
C LEU A 325 -13.42 -19.30 12.63
N ASN A 326 -12.60 -20.12 11.98
CA ASN A 326 -13.06 -21.20 11.10
C ASN A 326 -13.72 -22.34 11.87
N SER A 327 -13.21 -22.69 13.04
CA SER A 327 -13.77 -23.78 13.86
C SER A 327 -15.16 -23.41 14.40
N ASP A 328 -15.36 -22.13 14.71
CA ASP A 328 -16.60 -21.59 15.26
C ASP A 328 -17.59 -21.09 14.18
N ASP A 329 -17.26 -21.24 12.89
CA ASP A 329 -18.04 -20.69 11.76
C ASP A 329 -18.40 -19.20 11.93
N THR A 330 -17.42 -18.41 12.40
CA THR A 330 -17.65 -17.02 12.79
C THR A 330 -17.71 -16.11 11.57
N ARG A 331 -18.81 -15.36 11.44
CA ARG A 331 -18.95 -14.30 10.43
C ARG A 331 -18.04 -13.10 10.74
N THR A 332 -17.12 -12.77 9.84
CA THR A 332 -16.20 -11.62 9.96
C THR A 332 -16.44 -10.51 8.93
N PHE A 333 -17.59 -10.55 8.24
CA PHE A 333 -17.95 -9.56 7.22
C PHE A 333 -17.94 -8.12 7.77
N GLY A 334 -17.31 -7.20 7.05
CA GLY A 334 -17.17 -5.80 7.47
C GLY A 334 -16.15 -5.56 8.59
N LEU A 335 -15.41 -6.58 9.02
CA LEU A 335 -14.35 -6.45 10.02
C LEU A 335 -12.98 -6.46 9.36
N CYS A 336 -12.07 -5.67 9.93
CA CYS A 336 -10.64 -5.73 9.70
C CYS A 336 -9.98 -5.97 11.06
N ILE A 337 -9.24 -7.08 11.18
CA ILE A 337 -8.57 -7.47 12.43
C ILE A 337 -7.10 -7.05 12.31
N GLY A 338 -6.68 -6.11 13.14
CA GLY A 338 -5.30 -5.64 13.22
C GLY A 338 -4.54 -6.36 14.31
N ILE A 339 -3.35 -6.86 14.01
CA ILE A 339 -2.45 -7.46 15.00
C ILE A 339 -1.26 -6.52 15.20
N LYS A 340 -1.16 -6.01 16.43
CA LYS A 340 -0.12 -5.08 16.84
C LYS A 340 0.70 -5.65 17.99
N THR A 341 1.94 -5.98 17.69
CA THR A 341 2.94 -6.53 18.62
C THR A 341 3.94 -5.47 19.08
N ARG A 342 4.20 -4.43 18.28
CA ARG A 342 5.20 -3.38 18.59
C ARG A 342 4.54 -2.12 19.18
N LYS A 343 5.29 -1.38 20.00
CA LYS A 343 4.85 -0.07 20.51
C LYS A 343 4.87 0.97 19.39
N LYS A 344 3.88 1.87 19.38
CA LYS A 344 3.76 3.01 18.43
C LYS A 344 3.76 2.65 16.93
N SER A 345 3.60 1.38 16.56
CA SER A 345 3.27 1.00 15.18
C SER A 345 1.83 1.35 14.82
N GLU A 346 1.57 1.54 13.54
CA GLU A 346 0.27 1.95 13.01
C GLU A 346 -0.31 0.78 12.24
N VAL A 347 -1.39 0.18 12.76
CA VAL A 347 -2.10 -0.93 12.12
C VAL A 347 -3.55 -0.52 11.95
N PHE A 348 -4.02 -0.47 10.71
CA PHE A 348 -5.41 -0.19 10.41
C PHE A 348 -6.29 -1.36 10.83
N SER A 349 -7.36 -1.10 11.56
CA SER A 349 -8.30 -2.15 11.95
C SER A 349 -9.60 -1.59 12.51
N SER A 350 -10.67 -2.36 12.41
CA SER A 350 -11.88 -2.18 13.23
C SER A 350 -11.76 -2.89 14.57
N ILE A 351 -11.00 -3.99 14.64
CA ILE A 351 -10.69 -4.71 15.88
C ILE A 351 -9.17 -4.82 16.03
N LEU A 352 -8.63 -4.26 17.10
CA LEU A 352 -7.19 -4.29 17.38
C LEU A 352 -6.85 -5.35 18.43
N VAL A 353 -6.11 -6.38 18.01
CA VAL A 353 -5.46 -7.34 18.89
C VAL A 353 -4.08 -6.81 19.23
N ARG A 354 -3.81 -6.60 20.52
CA ARG A 354 -2.53 -6.08 21.01
C ARG A 354 -2.04 -6.82 22.24
N ARG A 355 -0.72 -6.89 22.40
CA ARG A 355 -0.11 -7.37 23.65
C ARG A 355 -0.51 -6.43 24.79
N LYS A 356 -0.88 -7.00 25.96
CA LYS A 356 -1.11 -6.19 27.17
C LYS A 356 0.19 -5.44 27.53
N PRO A 357 0.11 -4.15 27.89
CA PRO A 357 1.28 -3.31 28.19
C PRO A 357 2.20 -3.87 29.26
#